data_AF-A0A916YH36-F1
#
_entry.id   AF-A0A916YH36-F1
#
_cell.length_a   1.000
_cell.length_b   1.000
_cell.length_c   1.000
_cell.angle_alpha   90.00
_cell.angle_beta   90.00
_cell.angle_gamma   90.00
#
_symmetry.space_group_name_H-M   'P 1'
#
loop_
_entity.id
_entity.type
_entity.pdbx_description
1 polymer ?
#
loop_
_entity_poly.entity_id
_entity_poly.type
_entity_poly.pdbx_seq_one_letter_code
_entity_poly.pdbx_strand_id
1 'polypeptide(L)'
;MSTKRDIEKGIEEAAGWNPMRTLSGFGVRSNHLYIAGLAAIGFSVVTWLFSRGKNDSRSQSDRWGLFVGEWAPTLFAVGVGLKLEEDKK
;
A
#
# COMPACT_ATOMS: atom_id res chain seq x y z
N MET A 1 -18.93 27.05 -12.82
CA MET A 1 -17.74 26.18 -13.03
C MET A 1 -17.37 25.51 -11.70
N SER A 2 -18.21 24.58 -11.23
CA SER A 2 -18.06 23.84 -9.96
C SER A 2 -18.48 22.36 -10.06
N THR A 3 -19.04 21.97 -11.21
CA THR A 3 -19.76 20.70 -11.42
C THR A 3 -18.96 19.44 -11.06
N LYS A 4 -17.65 19.36 -11.36
CA LYS A 4 -16.85 18.17 -11.01
C LYS A 4 -16.66 18.00 -9.51
N ARG A 5 -16.34 19.08 -8.79
CA ARG A 5 -16.16 19.06 -7.33
C ARG A 5 -17.48 18.79 -6.61
N ASP A 6 -18.59 19.30 -7.15
CA ASP A 6 -19.92 19.07 -6.58
C ASP A 6 -20.38 17.62 -6.80
N ILE A 7 -20.05 17.03 -7.96
CA ILE A 7 -20.29 15.59 -8.23
C ILE A 7 -19.42 14.72 -7.32
N GLU A 8 -18.13 15.02 -7.18
CA GLU A 8 -17.23 14.29 -6.28
C GLU A 8 -17.72 14.35 -4.83
N LYS A 9 -18.12 15.52 -4.35
CA LYS A 9 -18.74 15.67 -3.01
C LYS A 9 -20.04 14.89 -2.87
N GLY A 10 -20.91 14.91 -3.89
CA GLY A 10 -22.14 14.13 -3.88
C GLY A 10 -21.90 12.62 -3.89
N ILE A 11 -20.84 12.16 -4.57
CA ILE A 11 -20.38 10.76 -4.53
C ILE A 11 -19.78 10.43 -3.16
N GLU A 12 -19.02 11.34 -2.56
CA GLU A 12 -18.46 11.17 -1.20
C GLU A 12 -19.55 11.18 -0.11
N GLU A 13 -20.62 11.95 -0.26
CA GLU A 13 -21.77 11.93 0.67
C GLU A 13 -22.63 10.67 0.48
N ALA A 14 -22.79 10.20 -0.76
CA ALA A 14 -23.52 8.95 -1.05
C ALA A 14 -22.73 7.70 -0.65
N ALA A 15 -21.41 7.70 -0.84
CA ALA A 15 -20.49 6.69 -0.36
C ALA A 15 -19.93 7.15 0.98
N GLY A 16 -20.71 7.03 2.05
CA GLY A 16 -20.53 7.71 3.35
C GLY A 16 -19.17 7.64 4.07
N TRP A 17 -18.12 7.02 3.50
CA TRP A 17 -16.73 7.11 3.98
C TRP A 17 -15.69 7.05 2.84
N ASN A 18 -14.80 8.05 2.75
CA ASN A 18 -13.62 8.02 1.89
C ASN A 18 -12.37 7.59 2.70
N PRO A 19 -11.87 6.34 2.53
CA PRO A 19 -10.76 5.81 3.30
C PRO A 19 -9.42 6.52 3.05
N MET A 20 -9.16 6.99 1.82
CA MET A 20 -7.90 7.68 1.48
C MET A 20 -7.82 9.05 2.15
N ARG A 21 -8.96 9.75 2.21
CA ARG A 21 -9.08 11.02 2.92
C ARG A 21 -8.87 10.85 4.42
N THR A 22 -9.41 9.79 5.01
CA THR A 22 -9.17 9.45 6.42
C THR A 22 -7.69 9.15 6.69
N LEU A 23 -7.06 8.30 5.86
CA LEU A 23 -5.62 8.00 5.97
C LEU A 23 -4.75 9.26 5.83
N SER A 24 -5.04 10.11 4.84
CA SER A 24 -4.37 11.40 4.66
C SER A 24 -4.58 12.33 5.86
N GLY A 25 -5.78 12.32 6.46
CA GLY A 25 -6.11 13.06 7.68
C GLY A 25 -5.29 12.62 8.90
N PHE A 26 -4.91 11.35 8.98
CA PHE A 26 -3.98 10.83 10.00
C PHE A 26 -2.50 11.11 9.70
N GLY A 27 -2.20 11.86 8.64
CA GLY A 27 -0.82 12.21 8.25
C GLY A 27 -0.10 11.14 7.44
N VAL A 28 -0.77 10.05 7.09
CA VAL A 28 -0.21 9.03 6.19
C VAL A 28 -0.10 9.65 4.79
N ARG A 29 1.08 9.51 4.19
CA ARG A 29 1.38 10.03 2.84
C ARG A 29 1.74 8.92 1.88
N SER A 30 1.47 9.14 0.60
CA SER A 30 1.83 8.25 -0.51
C SER A 30 3.25 7.70 -0.40
N ASN A 31 4.21 8.57 -0.07
CA ASN A 31 5.62 8.21 0.05
C ASN A 31 5.92 7.17 1.15
N HIS A 32 5.18 7.19 2.27
CA HIS A 32 5.34 6.17 3.32
C HIS A 32 4.95 4.78 2.81
N LEU A 33 3.86 4.70 2.04
CA LEU A 33 3.38 3.44 1.46
C LEU A 33 4.32 2.94 0.37
N TYR A 34 4.90 3.84 -0.43
CA TYR A 34 5.90 3.46 -1.43
C TYR A 34 7.18 2.91 -0.79
N ILE A 35 7.67 3.55 0.28
CA ILE A 35 8.81 3.04 1.04
C ILE A 35 8.47 1.69 1.67
N ALA A 36 7.28 1.53 2.26
CA ALA A 36 6.84 0.27 2.83
C ALA A 36 6.73 -0.85 1.77
N GLY A 37 6.23 -0.54 0.57
CA GLY A 37 6.16 -1.48 -0.55
C GLY A 37 7.55 -1.94 -1.01
N LEU A 38 8.50 -1.01 -1.14
CA LEU A 38 9.89 -1.36 -1.44
C LEU A 38 10.54 -2.16 -0.32
N ALA A 39 10.27 -1.83 0.94
CA ALA A 39 10.77 -2.55 2.09
C ALA A 39 10.24 -4.00 2.13
N ALA A 40 8.98 -4.22 1.74
CA ALA A 40 8.40 -5.56 1.64
C ALA A 40 9.12 -6.43 0.59
N ILE A 41 9.43 -5.87 -0.59
CA ILE A 41 10.23 -6.55 -1.63
C ILE A 41 11.62 -6.88 -1.09
N GLY A 42 12.28 -5.91 -0.45
CA GLY A 42 13.59 -6.11 0.15
C GLY A 42 13.57 -7.23 1.19
N PHE A 43 12.56 -7.22 2.06
CA PHE A 43 12.39 -8.25 3.09
C PHE A 43 12.21 -9.64 2.48
N SER A 44 11.38 -9.81 1.44
CA SER A 44 11.22 -11.12 0.80
C SER A 44 12.52 -11.66 0.21
N VAL A 45 13.33 -10.78 -0.41
CA VAL A 45 14.64 -11.15 -0.96
C VAL A 45 15.61 -11.53 0.15
N VAL A 46 15.68 -10.75 1.23
CA VAL A 46 16.53 -11.03 2.39
C VAL A 46 16.15 -12.36 3.02
N THR A 47 14.86 -12.60 3.31
CA THR A 47 14.39 -13.87 3.88
C THR A 47 14.76 -15.07 3.00
N TRP A 48 14.60 -14.95 1.68
CA TRP A 48 15.01 -16.00 0.74
C TRP A 48 16.52 -16.27 0.77
N LEU A 49 17.34 -15.21 0.77
CA LEU A 49 18.80 -15.33 0.86
C LEU A 49 19.23 -16.02 2.17
N PHE A 50 18.65 -15.64 3.31
CA PHE A 50 18.93 -16.27 4.60
C PHE A 50 18.47 -17.75 4.64
N SER A 51 17.38 -18.09 3.95
CA SER A 51 16.90 -19.48 3.87
C SER A 51 17.84 -20.39 3.09
N ARG A 52 18.68 -19.86 2.17
CA ARG A 52 19.63 -20.67 1.39
C ARG A 52 20.78 -21.23 2.24
N GLY A 53 21.09 -20.60 3.38
CA GLY A 53 22.17 -21.01 4.28
C GLY A 53 21.76 -22.01 5.38
N LYS A 54 20.47 -22.32 5.52
CA LYS A 54 19.95 -23.25 6.54
C LYS A 54 19.33 -24.48 5.88
N ASN A 55 19.56 -25.67 6.46
CA ASN A 55 18.90 -26.93 6.08
C ASN A 55 17.46 -27.02 6.63
N ASP A 56 16.78 -25.89 6.77
CA ASP A 56 15.42 -25.85 7.28
C ASP A 56 14.42 -26.20 6.16
N SER A 57 13.17 -26.50 6.52
CA SER A 57 12.14 -26.86 5.54
C SER A 57 11.87 -25.69 4.59
N ARG A 58 12.47 -25.74 3.38
CA ARG A 58 12.34 -24.72 2.32
C ARG A 58 10.87 -24.34 2.04
N SER A 59 9.96 -25.29 2.24
CA SER A 59 8.52 -25.07 2.11
C SER A 59 7.94 -23.97 3.00
N GLN A 60 8.57 -23.66 4.15
CA GLN A 60 8.07 -22.65 5.07
C GLN A 60 8.57 -21.24 4.71
N SER A 61 9.81 -21.11 4.26
CA SER A 61 10.38 -19.82 3.83
C SER A 61 9.78 -19.32 2.52
N ASP A 62 9.48 -20.22 1.57
CA ASP A 62 8.82 -19.87 0.31
C ASP A 62 7.41 -19.28 0.55
N ARG A 63 6.66 -19.84 1.51
CA ARG A 63 5.32 -19.35 1.88
C ARG A 63 5.37 -17.97 2.55
N TRP A 64 6.36 -17.73 3.39
CA TRP A 64 6.58 -16.43 4.03
C TRP A 64 7.03 -15.37 3.03
N GLY A 65 7.94 -15.71 2.11
CA GLY A 65 8.38 -14.80 1.06
C GLY A 65 7.25 -14.39 0.12
N LEU A 66 6.40 -15.35 -0.29
CA LEU A 66 5.23 -15.09 -1.14
C LEU A 66 4.19 -14.21 -0.42
N PHE A 67 3.94 -14.46 0.87
CA PHE A 67 3.01 -13.66 1.67
C PHE A 67 3.50 -12.21 1.86
N VAL A 68 4.79 -12.01 2.13
CA VAL A 68 5.37 -10.66 2.30
C VAL A 68 5.43 -9.92 0.96
N GLY A 69 5.72 -10.62 -0.14
CA GLY A 69 5.76 -10.03 -1.48
C GLY A 69 4.42 -9.41 -1.92
N GLU A 70 3.29 -10.01 -1.53
CA GLU A 70 1.94 -9.53 -1.89
C GLU A 70 1.56 -8.21 -1.20
N TRP A 71 2.23 -7.83 -0.12
CA TRP A 71 2.00 -6.51 0.49
C TRP A 71 2.55 -5.39 -0.36
N ALA A 72 3.57 -5.63 -1.19
CA ALA A 72 4.12 -4.60 -2.08
C ALA A 72 3.09 -4.03 -3.06
N PRO A 73 2.37 -4.84 -3.89
CA PRO A 73 1.36 -4.30 -4.80
C PRO A 73 0.22 -3.61 -4.05
N THR A 74 -0.18 -4.15 -2.89
CA THR A 74 -1.22 -3.54 -2.05
C THR A 74 -0.81 -2.14 -1.55
N LEU A 75 0.40 -2.04 -0.98
CA LEU A 75 0.94 -0.77 -0.47
C LEU A 75 1.14 0.24 -1.60
N PHE A 76 1.63 -0.19 -2.77
CA PHE A 76 1.74 0.70 -3.93
C PHE A 76 0.37 1.19 -4.41
N ALA A 77 -0.64 0.33 -4.50
CA ALA A 77 -1.98 0.73 -4.90
C ALA A 77 -2.59 1.76 -3.92
N VAL A 78 -2.45 1.53 -2.61
CA VAL A 78 -2.89 2.51 -1.59
C VAL A 78 -2.08 3.80 -1.68
N GLY A 79 -0.77 3.71 -1.94
CA GLY A 79 0.10 4.87 -2.15
C GLY A 79 -0.34 5.72 -3.35
N VAL A 80 -0.75 5.09 -4.45
CA VAL A 80 -1.32 5.79 -5.62
C VAL A 80 -2.64 6.46 -5.24
N GLY A 81 -3.53 5.76 -4.53
CA GLY A 81 -4.79 6.34 -4.03
C GLY A 81 -4.57 7.56 -3.14
N LEU A 82 -3.60 7.49 -2.22
CA LEU A 82 -3.18 8.62 -1.38
C LEU A 82 -2.57 9.76 -2.19
N LYS A 83 -1.78 9.46 -3.23
CA LYS A 83 -1.17 10.48 -4.08
C LYS A 83 -2.25 11.29 -4.83
N LEU A 84 -3.27 10.62 -5.32
CA LEU A 84 -4.43 11.29 -5.94
C LEU A 84 -5.18 12.18 -4.95
N GLU A 85 -5.30 11.76 -3.69
CA GLU A 85 -5.92 12.57 -2.63
C GLU A 85 -5.04 13.76 -2.21
N GLU A 86 -3.71 13.58 -2.18
CA GLU A 86 -2.74 14.65 -1.94
C GLU A 86 -2.79 15.72 -3.03
N ASP A 87 -2.91 15.32 -4.30
CA ASP A 87 -2.93 16.24 -5.46
C ASP A 87 -4.26 17.02 -5.60
N LYS A 88 -5.33 16.60 -4.89
CA LYS A 88 -6.62 17.31 -4.82
C LYS A 88 -6.61 18.48 -3.83
N LYS A 89 -5.68 18.50 -2.87
CA LYS A 89 -5.56 19.56 -1.84
C LYS A 89 -4.81 20.77 -2.40
#